data_AF-A0A328WTT4-F1
#
_entry.id   AF-A0A328WTT4-F1
#
_cell.length_a   1.000
_cell.length_b   1.000
_cell.length_c   1.000
_cell.angle_alpha   90.00
_cell.angle_beta   90.00
_cell.angle_gamma   90.00
#
_symmetry.space_group_name_H-M   'P 1'
#
loop_
_entity.id
_entity.type
_entity.pdbx_description
1 polymer ?
#
loop_
_entity_poly.entity_id
_entity_poly.type
_entity_poly.pdbx_seq_one_letter_code
_entity_poly.pdbx_strand_id
1 'polypeptide(L)'
;MKKLTRPFLLCFLLATFIGIQKTQVQVESSNENIWFHYFGKNMVSSKLSFSFEATMRYANGFSEKQQNFIRPSVDYQFTKQFMGTIGYSHYNIYS
;
A
#
# COMPACT_ATOMS: atom_id res chain seq x y z
N MET A 1 -45.16 -48.53 -12.95
CA MET A 1 -43.91 -47.75 -13.09
C MET A 1 -44.23 -46.48 -13.89
N LYS A 2 -44.21 -45.30 -13.26
CA LYS A 2 -44.62 -44.04 -13.91
C LYS A 2 -43.56 -43.67 -14.96
N LYS A 3 -43.99 -43.43 -16.22
CA LYS A 3 -43.10 -43.05 -17.33
C LYS A 3 -42.50 -41.69 -17.01
N LEU A 4 -41.17 -41.63 -16.88
CA LEU A 4 -40.45 -40.39 -16.69
C LEU A 4 -40.69 -39.49 -17.92
N THR A 5 -41.32 -38.34 -17.72
CA THR A 5 -41.75 -37.48 -18.82
C THR A 5 -40.56 -36.72 -19.39
N ARG A 6 -40.49 -36.60 -20.73
CA ARG A 6 -39.44 -35.87 -21.48
C ARG A 6 -39.01 -34.51 -20.89
N PRO A 7 -39.91 -33.65 -20.36
CA PRO A 7 -39.49 -32.40 -19.72
C PRO A 7 -38.64 -32.62 -18.46
N PHE A 8 -38.90 -33.68 -17.70
CA PHE A 8 -38.10 -34.00 -16.51
C PHE A 8 -36.67 -34.40 -16.88
N LEU A 9 -36.52 -35.15 -17.98
CA LEU A 9 -35.21 -35.52 -18.52
C LEU A 9 -34.44 -34.28 -19.00
N LEU A 10 -35.14 -33.35 -19.65
CA LEU A 10 -34.55 -32.09 -20.13
C LEU A 10 -34.08 -31.20 -18.97
N CYS A 11 -34.91 -31.04 -17.94
CA CYS A 11 -34.55 -30.30 -16.73
C CYS A 11 -33.36 -30.92 -16.00
N PHE A 12 -33.30 -32.26 -15.93
CA PHE A 12 -32.18 -32.97 -15.33
C PHE A 12 -30.87 -32.74 -16.11
N LEU A 13 -30.93 -32.80 -17.45
CA LEU A 13 -29.78 -32.53 -18.32
C LEU A 13 -29.27 -31.09 -18.17
N LEU A 14 -30.19 -30.12 -18.11
CA LEU A 14 -29.85 -28.70 -17.89
C LEU A 14 -29.19 -28.48 -16.52
N ALA A 15 -29.68 -29.14 -15.48
CA ALA A 15 -29.11 -29.05 -14.13
C ALA A 15 -27.68 -29.61 -14.06
N THR A 16 -27.40 -30.70 -14.78
CA THR A 16 -26.04 -31.26 -14.86
C THR A 16 -25.06 -30.36 -15.61
N PHE A 17 -25.51 -29.58 -16.59
CA PHE A 17 -24.66 -28.63 -17.33
C PHE A 17 -24.24 -27.42 -16.48
N ILE A 18 -25.10 -26.99 -15.55
CA ILE A 18 -24.81 -25.85 -14.65
C ILE A 18 -23.82 -26.27 -13.55
N GLY A 19 -23.83 -27.54 -13.12
CA GLY A 19 -22.96 -28.06 -12.06
C GLY A 19 -21.50 -28.30 -12.43
N ILE A 20 -21.12 -28.24 -13.71
CA ILE A 20 -19.73 -28.52 -14.18
C ILE A 20 -18.89 -27.23 -14.29
N GLN A 21 -19.42 -26.08 -13.86
CA GLN A 21 -18.59 -24.87 -13.78
C GLN A 21 -17.50 -25.09 -12.71
N LYS A 22 -16.24 -25.17 -13.14
CA LYS A 22 -15.09 -25.14 -12.22
C LYS A 22 -15.19 -23.85 -11.43
N THR A 23 -15.51 -23.93 -10.15
CA THR A 23 -15.41 -22.82 -9.21
C THR A 23 -13.98 -22.29 -9.31
N GLN A 24 -13.82 -21.09 -9.88
CA GLN A 24 -12.57 -20.37 -9.79
C GLN A 24 -12.45 -19.99 -8.31
N VAL A 25 -11.61 -20.70 -7.57
CA VAL A 25 -11.24 -20.30 -6.22
C VAL A 25 -10.58 -18.93 -6.35
N GLN A 26 -11.20 -17.91 -5.77
CA GLN A 26 -10.60 -16.60 -5.68
C GLN A 26 -9.35 -16.75 -4.81
N VAL A 27 -8.18 -16.62 -5.40
CA VAL A 27 -6.93 -16.58 -4.64
C VAL A 27 -6.93 -15.23 -3.93
N GLU A 28 -7.09 -15.25 -2.61
CA GLU A 28 -6.89 -14.05 -1.80
C GLU A 28 -5.39 -13.71 -1.84
N SER A 29 -5.02 -12.74 -2.68
CA SER A 29 -3.69 -12.14 -2.63
C SER A 29 -3.74 -10.92 -1.70
N SER A 30 -3.11 -11.00 -0.53
CA SER A 30 -2.87 -9.84 0.32
C SER A 30 -1.61 -9.11 -0.11
N ASN A 31 -1.72 -7.82 -0.41
CA ASN A 31 -0.55 -6.97 -0.62
C ASN A 31 -0.25 -6.22 0.68
N GLU A 32 0.63 -6.80 1.49
CA GLU A 32 1.03 -6.24 2.77
C GLU A 32 2.16 -5.23 2.55
N ASN A 33 1.88 -3.94 2.73
CA ASN A 33 2.90 -2.90 2.64
C ASN A 33 3.20 -2.34 4.02
N ILE A 34 4.48 -2.24 4.37
CA ILE A 34 4.93 -1.72 5.66
C ILE A 34 5.69 -0.43 5.44
N TRP A 35 5.19 0.65 6.03
CA TRP A 35 5.83 1.96 5.98
C TRP A 35 6.19 2.43 7.39
N PHE A 36 7.48 2.64 7.61
CA PHE A 36 7.99 3.36 8.77
C PHE A 36 8.22 4.81 8.36
N HIS A 37 7.65 5.72 9.13
CA HIS A 37 7.83 7.15 8.92
C HIS A 37 8.15 7.81 10.27
N TYR A 38 9.24 8.55 10.29
CA TYR A 38 9.63 9.41 11.39
C TYR A 38 9.78 10.83 10.87
N PHE A 39 9.18 11.78 11.57
CA PHE A 39 9.39 13.20 11.35
C PHE A 39 9.54 13.90 12.70
N GLY A 40 10.65 14.60 12.88
CA GLY A 40 10.92 15.39 14.07
C GLY A 40 11.37 16.79 13.68
N LYS A 41 10.87 17.79 14.41
CA LYS A 41 11.26 19.19 14.25
C LYS A 41 11.54 19.79 15.61
N ASN A 42 12.72 20.36 15.78
CA ASN A 42 13.19 20.97 17.01
C ASN A 42 13.53 22.44 16.77
N MET A 43 12.99 23.31 17.60
CA MET A 43 13.32 24.72 17.57
C MET A 43 14.71 24.92 18.19
N VAL A 44 15.64 25.47 17.41
CA VAL A 44 17.01 25.79 17.86
C VAL A 44 17.07 27.24 18.37
N SER A 45 16.32 28.13 17.75
CA SER A 45 16.14 29.52 18.20
C SER A 45 14.76 30.04 17.76
N SER A 46 14.42 31.27 18.14
CA SER A 46 13.12 31.88 17.82
C SER A 46 12.80 31.97 16.32
N LYS A 47 13.81 31.85 15.44
CA LYS A 47 13.64 31.87 13.98
C LYS A 47 14.21 30.65 13.28
N LEU A 48 14.93 29.77 13.99
CA LEU A 48 15.64 28.63 13.39
C LEU A 48 15.08 27.33 13.95
N SER A 49 14.75 26.41 13.08
CA SER A 49 14.41 25.03 13.46
C SER A 49 15.23 24.04 12.68
N PHE A 50 15.55 22.92 13.31
CA PHE A 50 16.13 21.76 12.67
C PHE A 50 15.06 20.68 12.53
N SER A 51 14.91 20.12 11.35
CA SER A 51 13.97 19.05 11.06
C SER A 51 14.72 17.82 10.54
N PHE A 52 14.25 16.64 10.92
CA PHE A 52 14.77 15.38 10.43
C PHE A 52 13.61 14.45 10.09
N GLU A 53 13.66 13.92 8.88
CA GLU A 53 12.70 12.95 8.38
C GLU A 53 13.42 11.68 7.97
N ALA A 54 12.81 10.53 8.28
CA ALA A 54 13.27 9.24 7.81
C ALA A 54 12.06 8.39 7.42
N THR A 55 12.13 7.77 6.25
CA THR A 55 11.08 6.86 5.79
C THR A 55 11.71 5.57 5.26
N MET A 56 11.08 4.44 5.57
CA MET A 56 11.39 3.14 4.98
C MET A 56 10.11 2.46 4.54
N ARG A 57 10.09 1.98 3.31
CA ARG A 57 8.94 1.33 2.68
C ARG A 57 9.30 -0.08 2.26
N TYR A 58 8.42 -1.01 2.57
CA TYR A 58 8.49 -2.42 2.18
C TYR A 58 7.18 -2.87 1.55
N ALA A 59 7.26 -3.82 0.62
CA ALA A 59 6.16 -4.56 0.05
C ALA A 59 6.23 -6.03 0.47
N ASN A 60 5.08 -6.72 0.41
CA ASN A 60 4.92 -8.11 0.83
C ASN A 60 5.49 -8.35 2.25
N GLY A 61 5.07 -7.50 3.20
CA GLY A 61 5.59 -7.45 4.56
C GLY A 61 6.93 -6.72 4.61
N PHE A 62 7.98 -7.41 5.05
CA PHE A 62 9.37 -6.92 5.06
C PHE A 62 10.22 -7.51 3.92
N SER A 63 9.61 -8.34 3.06
CA SER A 63 10.32 -9.16 2.08
C SER A 63 10.95 -8.33 0.96
N GLU A 64 10.26 -7.28 0.51
CA GLU A 64 10.70 -6.46 -0.59
C GLU A 64 10.92 -5.02 -0.13
N LYS A 65 12.17 -4.61 0.00
CA LYS A 65 12.50 -3.21 0.26
C LYS A 65 12.17 -2.39 -0.99
N GLN A 66 11.41 -1.32 -0.85
CA GLN A 66 10.94 -0.50 -1.97
C GLN A 66 11.70 0.83 -2.02
N GLN A 67 11.71 1.54 -0.90
CA GLN A 67 12.31 2.86 -0.84
C GLN A 67 12.77 3.15 0.58
N ASN A 68 13.91 3.80 0.72
CA ASN A 68 14.23 4.51 1.95
C ASN A 68 14.72 5.92 1.65
N PHE A 69 14.50 6.82 2.60
CA PHE A 69 15.17 8.11 2.57
C PHE A 69 15.39 8.66 3.96
N ILE A 70 16.39 9.51 4.06
CA ILE A 70 16.59 10.40 5.18
C ILE A 70 16.70 11.83 4.66
N ARG A 71 16.16 12.77 5.41
CA ARG A 71 16.13 14.19 5.05
C ARG A 71 16.35 15.06 6.28
N PRO A 72 17.60 15.41 6.60
CA PRO A 72 17.88 16.55 7.46
C PRO A 72 17.55 17.85 6.72
N SER A 73 16.92 18.79 7.42
CA SER A 73 16.67 20.13 6.93
C SER A 73 16.75 21.17 8.02
N VAL A 74 16.98 22.41 7.60
CA VAL A 74 16.99 23.61 8.45
C VAL A 74 15.93 24.55 7.92
N ASP A 75 15.09 25.02 8.83
CA ASP A 75 14.01 25.95 8.56
C ASP A 75 14.38 27.31 9.16
N TYR A 76 14.24 28.38 8.38
CA TYR A 76 14.47 29.75 8.83
C TYR A 76 13.24 30.62 8.58
N GLN A 77 12.74 31.24 9.64
CA GLN A 77 11.61 32.15 9.61
C GLN A 77 12.08 33.58 9.33
N PHE A 78 11.85 34.06 8.11
CA PHE A 78 12.18 35.43 7.69
C PHE A 78 11.20 36.44 8.30
N THR A 79 9.91 36.13 8.25
CA THR A 79 8.82 36.92 8.85
C THR A 79 7.81 35.98 9.51
N LYS A 80 6.84 36.52 10.25
CA LYS A 80 5.77 35.69 10.85
C LYS A 80 4.98 34.87 9.82
N GLN A 81 4.97 35.29 8.55
CA GLN A 81 4.21 34.67 7.46
C GLN A 81 5.11 33.97 6.42
N PHE A 82 6.43 34.18 6.46
CA PHE A 82 7.35 33.65 5.46
C PHE A 82 8.50 32.89 6.12
N MET A 83 8.63 31.62 5.75
CA MET A 83 9.67 30.70 6.21
C MET A 83 10.24 29.98 4.99
N GLY A 84 11.55 29.78 4.97
CA GLY A 84 12.22 28.94 3.98
C GLY A 84 12.84 27.73 4.66
N THR A 85 12.93 26.63 3.91
CA THR A 85 13.56 25.40 4.34
C THR A 85 14.63 25.02 3.32
N ILE A 86 15.82 24.67 3.82
CA ILE A 86 16.87 24.05 3.01
C ILE A 86 17.24 22.71 3.62
N GLY A 87 17.36 21.69 2.79
CA GLY A 87 17.65 20.35 3.25
C GLY A 87 18.29 19.50 2.18
N TYR A 88 18.89 18.39 2.62
CA TYR A 88 19.46 17.38 1.76
C TYR A 88 18.66 16.10 1.94
N SER A 89 18.28 15.46 0.83
CA SER A 89 17.57 14.19 0.89
C SER A 89 18.42 13.11 0.24
N HIS A 90 18.76 12.09 1.01
CA HIS A 90 19.39 10.89 0.49
C HIS A 90 18.31 9.83 0.26
N TYR A 91 18.08 9.47 -1.00
CA TYR A 91 17.08 8.50 -1.41
C TYR A 91 17.75 7.25 -1.97
N ASN A 92 17.29 6.07 -1.54
CA ASN A 92 17.53 4.83 -2.26
C ASN A 92 16.20 4.22 -2.66
N ILE A 93 16.07 3.91 -3.94
CA ILE A 93 14.95 3.20 -4.53
C ILE A 93 15.48 1.85 -4.98
N TYR A 94 14.74 0.81 -4.70
CA TYR A 94 15.09 -0.56 -5.02
C TYR A 94 14.12 -1.07 -6.09
N SER A 95 14.61 -1.87 -7.03
CA SER A 95 13.84 -2.45 -8.14
C SER A 95 13.82 -3.96 -8.02
#